data_AF-A0A7V9VFF3-F1
#
_entry.id   AF-A0A7V9VFF3-F1
#
_cell.length_a   1.000
_cell.length_b   1.000
_cell.length_c   1.000
_cell.angle_alpha   90.00
_cell.angle_beta   90.00
_cell.angle_gamma   90.00
#
_symmetry.space_group_name_H-M   'P 1'
#
loop_
_entity.id
_entity.type
_entity.pdbx_description
1 polymer ?
#
loop_
_entity_poly.entity_id
_entity_poly.type
_entity_poly.pdbx_seq_one_letter_code
_entity_poly.pdbx_strand_id
1 'polypeptide(L)'
;MAVRLRSVSSVAVTLTLLLTSLAVQAPVRASDQTRTGVQPFALYVTTDVDPFVPLDPETLADIDGGQPLDVAGIAPNVLVSADGSTMVQVEHGDQTMITLSDGVGGIERLRFRPGRPVHGLHLSRDGNRLVTVGTMSCGRSGCTAAEWTVFDTGDGHVISRVEGDTHGYGSDSLVDPEARRLYQLIPIRGDEAEGPWP
;
A
#
# COMPACT_ATOMS: atom_id res chain seq x y z
N MET A 1 45.66 -15.97 -61.97
CA MET A 1 45.25 -17.36 -62.30
C MET A 1 44.88 -18.01 -60.96
N ALA A 2 43.66 -18.43 -60.63
CA ALA A 2 42.47 -18.73 -61.41
C ALA A 2 41.20 -18.21 -60.70
N VAL A 3 40.23 -17.84 -61.53
CA VAL A 3 38.85 -17.47 -61.19
C VAL A 3 38.05 -18.76 -60.91
N ARG A 4 37.22 -18.78 -59.86
CA ARG A 4 36.10 -19.72 -59.76
C ARG A 4 34.79 -19.00 -59.46
N LEU A 5 33.80 -19.42 -60.23
CA LEU A 5 32.49 -18.86 -60.48
C LEU A 5 31.42 -19.72 -59.79
N ARG A 6 30.30 -19.05 -59.43
CA ARG A 6 28.92 -19.53 -59.29
C ARG A 6 28.55 -20.36 -58.05
N SER A 7 27.57 -19.86 -57.31
CA SER A 7 26.22 -20.42 -57.32
C SER A 7 25.21 -19.37 -56.87
N VAL A 8 24.23 -19.09 -57.72
CA VAL A 8 23.06 -18.25 -57.43
C VAL A 8 21.98 -19.20 -56.95
N SER A 9 21.68 -19.19 -55.66
CA SER A 9 20.53 -19.93 -55.12
C SER A 9 19.35 -18.98 -54.98
N SER A 10 18.38 -19.16 -55.87
CA SER A 10 17.03 -18.62 -55.77
C SER A 10 16.43 -18.97 -54.41
N VAL A 11 16.09 -17.97 -53.61
CA VAL A 11 15.23 -18.15 -52.43
C VAL A 11 13.88 -17.55 -52.75
N ALA A 12 12.88 -18.42 -52.67
CA ALA A 12 11.49 -18.13 -52.95
C ALA A 12 10.96 -17.01 -52.05
N VAL A 13 10.27 -16.06 -52.68
CA VAL A 13 9.46 -15.05 -51.98
C VAL A 13 8.21 -15.76 -51.46
N THR A 14 8.19 -16.07 -50.17
CA THR A 14 6.99 -16.58 -49.50
C THR A 14 6.03 -15.41 -49.29
N LEU A 15 4.96 -15.40 -50.08
CA LEU A 15 3.83 -14.51 -49.98
C LEU A 15 2.98 -14.92 -48.77
N THR A 16 3.23 -14.31 -47.60
CA THR A 16 2.38 -14.51 -46.42
C THR A 16 1.13 -13.63 -46.57
N LEU A 17 -0.02 -14.28 -46.74
CA LEU A 17 -1.34 -13.65 -46.69
C LEU A 17 -1.51 -12.86 -45.38
N LEU A 18 -1.69 -11.55 -45.49
CA LEU A 18 -2.36 -10.77 -44.43
C LEU A 18 -3.82 -11.21 -44.39
N LEU A 19 -4.14 -12.13 -43.46
CA LEU A 19 -5.50 -12.25 -42.96
C LEU A 19 -5.80 -10.99 -42.14
N THR A 20 -6.46 -10.03 -42.78
CA THR A 20 -7.15 -8.94 -42.09
C THR A 20 -8.25 -9.54 -41.24
N SER A 21 -7.92 -9.81 -39.98
CA SER A 21 -8.90 -10.08 -38.93
C SER A 21 -9.76 -8.83 -38.79
N LEU A 22 -10.91 -8.83 -39.47
CA LEU A 22 -12.05 -8.01 -39.08
C LEU A 22 -12.46 -8.52 -37.69
N ALA A 23 -11.81 -7.97 -36.66
CA ALA A 23 -12.36 -8.01 -35.32
C ALA A 23 -13.69 -7.28 -35.42
N VAL A 24 -14.77 -8.04 -35.52
CA VAL A 24 -16.10 -7.58 -35.17
C VAL A 24 -15.94 -7.08 -33.74
N GLN A 25 -15.78 -5.77 -33.59
CA GLN A 25 -16.00 -5.10 -32.33
C GLN A 25 -17.48 -5.34 -32.05
N ALA A 26 -17.79 -6.46 -31.39
CA ALA A 26 -19.01 -6.56 -30.64
C ALA A 26 -19.06 -5.26 -29.84
N PRO A 27 -20.18 -4.52 -29.85
CA PRO A 27 -20.30 -3.38 -28.98
C PRO A 27 -19.97 -3.92 -27.60
N VAL A 28 -18.83 -3.51 -27.06
CA VAL A 28 -18.61 -3.55 -25.63
C VAL A 28 -19.79 -2.75 -25.16
N ARG A 29 -20.85 -3.43 -24.74
CA ARG A 29 -21.79 -2.87 -23.80
C ARG A 29 -20.86 -2.51 -22.67
N ALA A 30 -20.40 -1.26 -22.68
CA ALA A 30 -20.08 -0.55 -21.48
C ALA A 30 -21.30 -0.86 -20.64
N SER A 31 -21.13 -1.80 -19.73
CA SER A 31 -22.06 -1.94 -18.65
C SER A 31 -22.03 -0.54 -18.06
N ASP A 32 -23.05 0.25 -18.38
CA ASP A 32 -23.63 1.19 -17.45
C ASP A 32 -24.04 0.35 -16.24
N GLN A 33 -23.03 -0.15 -15.52
CA GLN A 33 -23.06 -0.14 -14.08
C GLN A 33 -23.14 1.33 -13.77
N THR A 34 -24.36 1.85 -13.81
CA THR A 34 -24.82 2.90 -12.95
C THR A 34 -24.35 2.47 -11.55
N ARG A 35 -23.12 2.87 -11.19
CA ARG A 35 -22.59 2.85 -9.83
C ARG A 35 -23.35 3.92 -9.06
N THR A 36 -24.66 3.74 -8.96
CA THR A 36 -25.52 4.29 -7.93
C THR A 36 -25.73 3.26 -6.82
N GLY A 37 -24.90 2.23 -6.79
CA GLY A 37 -24.63 1.45 -5.59
C GLY A 37 -23.32 1.96 -5.01
N VAL A 38 -23.37 3.07 -4.26
CA VAL A 38 -22.35 3.33 -3.26
C VAL A 38 -22.31 2.06 -2.42
N GLN A 39 -21.21 1.32 -2.46
CA GLN A 39 -21.05 0.21 -1.51
C GLN A 39 -21.28 0.84 -0.14
N PRO A 40 -22.20 0.31 0.69
CA PRO A 40 -22.39 0.83 2.02
C PRO A 40 -21.05 0.66 2.74
N PHE A 41 -20.33 1.77 2.90
CA PHE A 41 -19.16 1.78 3.74
C PHE A 41 -19.68 1.69 5.18
N ALA A 42 -19.07 0.82 5.97
CA ALA A 42 -19.36 0.77 7.39
C ALA A 42 -18.48 1.81 8.09
N LEU A 43 -19.11 2.74 8.81
CA LEU A 43 -18.40 3.69 9.65
C LEU A 43 -18.14 3.05 11.01
N TYR A 44 -16.94 3.23 11.54
CA TYR A 44 -16.60 2.76 12.88
C TYR A 44 -15.93 3.89 13.66
N VAL A 45 -16.17 3.92 14.97
CA VAL A 45 -15.43 4.75 15.92
C VAL A 45 -14.72 3.87 16.92
N THR A 46 -13.53 4.29 17.33
CA THR A 46 -12.80 3.68 18.45
C THR A 46 -12.31 4.81 19.34
N THR A 47 -12.30 4.57 20.65
CA THR A 47 -11.43 5.29 21.58
C THR A 47 -10.23 4.37 21.82
N ASP A 48 -9.03 4.90 22.08
CA ASP A 48 -7.73 4.19 22.03
C ASP A 48 -7.63 2.80 22.72
N VAL A 49 -8.63 2.37 23.48
CA VAL A 49 -8.71 1.10 24.22
C VAL A 49 -9.97 0.26 23.94
N ASP A 50 -10.92 0.76 23.14
CA ASP A 50 -12.21 0.12 22.89
C ASP A 50 -12.29 -0.54 21.50
N PRO A 51 -13.02 -1.67 21.36
CA PRO A 51 -13.30 -2.27 20.07
C PRO A 51 -14.03 -1.27 19.15
N PHE A 52 -13.87 -1.43 17.85
CA PHE A 52 -14.44 -0.52 16.86
C PHE A 52 -15.96 -0.67 16.85
N VAL A 53 -16.68 0.37 17.27
CA VAL A 53 -18.14 0.38 17.34
C VAL A 53 -18.70 0.81 15.99
N PRO A 54 -19.59 0.03 15.36
CA PRO A 54 -20.21 0.44 14.11
C PRO A 54 -21.17 1.60 14.34
N LEU A 55 -21.06 2.61 13.47
CA LEU A 55 -21.90 3.80 13.45
C LEU A 55 -22.84 3.77 12.24
N ASP A 56 -24.05 4.25 12.45
CA ASP A 56 -24.97 4.62 11.37
C ASP A 56 -24.36 5.80 10.60
N PRO A 57 -24.12 5.69 9.29
CA PRO A 57 -23.42 6.72 8.52
C PRO A 57 -24.24 8.00 8.32
N GLU A 58 -25.57 7.96 8.48
CA GLU A 58 -26.44 9.14 8.35
C GLU A 58 -26.53 9.94 9.65
N THR A 59 -26.47 9.26 10.79
CA THR A 59 -26.70 9.87 12.11
C THR A 59 -25.46 9.94 12.99
N LEU A 60 -24.41 9.18 12.64
CA LEU A 60 -23.21 8.95 13.46
C LEU A 60 -23.52 8.34 14.85
N ALA A 61 -24.72 7.81 15.04
CA ALA A 61 -25.09 7.11 16.26
C ALA A 61 -24.60 5.66 16.21
N ASP A 62 -24.34 5.08 17.38
CA ASP A 62 -24.07 3.64 17.49
C ASP A 62 -25.23 2.84 16.89
N ILE A 63 -24.91 1.82 16.10
CA ILE A 63 -25.93 0.91 15.57
C ILE A 63 -26.37 -0.04 16.70
N ASP A 64 -27.64 0.05 17.12
CA ASP A 64 -28.22 -0.84 18.13
C ASP A 64 -28.05 -2.32 17.74
N GLY A 65 -27.39 -3.09 18.60
CA GLY A 65 -27.08 -4.50 18.35
C GLY A 65 -25.96 -4.76 17.34
N GLY A 66 -25.32 -3.70 16.82
CA GLY A 66 -24.09 -3.80 16.05
C GLY A 66 -23.03 -4.52 16.87
N GLN A 67 -22.51 -5.63 16.34
CA GLN A 67 -21.39 -6.31 17.00
C GLN A 67 -20.16 -5.39 16.89
N PRO A 68 -19.55 -4.97 18.02
CA PRO A 68 -18.28 -4.28 17.96
C PRO A 68 -17.32 -5.15 17.16
N LEU A 69 -16.60 -4.52 16.25
CA LEU A 69 -15.51 -5.19 15.58
C LEU A 69 -14.42 -5.40 16.64
N ASP A 70 -14.38 -6.62 17.15
CA ASP A 70 -13.31 -7.09 18.01
C ASP A 70 -12.08 -7.37 17.14
N VAL A 71 -11.33 -6.31 16.95
CA VAL A 71 -9.98 -6.35 16.42
C VAL A 71 -9.04 -6.52 17.61
N ALA A 72 -9.16 -7.66 18.27
CA ALA A 72 -8.31 -8.04 19.39
C ALA A 72 -6.83 -7.87 19.00
N GLY A 73 -6.15 -6.91 19.64
CA GLY A 73 -4.73 -6.59 19.41
C GLY A 73 -4.42 -5.18 18.90
N ILE A 74 -5.41 -4.28 18.80
CA ILE A 74 -5.16 -2.91 18.35
C ILE A 74 -4.61 -2.02 19.46
N ALA A 75 -3.29 -1.93 19.44
CA ALA A 75 -2.55 -0.69 19.30
C ALA A 75 -1.17 -1.06 18.71
N PRO A 76 -0.62 -0.45 17.64
CA PRO A 76 -1.16 0.25 16.46
C PRO A 76 -1.15 -0.66 15.19
N ASN A 77 -1.78 -1.83 15.24
CA ASN A 77 -1.53 -2.91 14.25
C ASN A 77 -2.58 -3.07 13.14
N VAL A 78 -3.58 -2.20 13.05
CA VAL A 78 -4.59 -2.25 11.98
C VAL A 78 -4.74 -0.87 11.34
N LEU A 79 -4.73 -0.83 10.01
CA LEU A 79 -5.02 0.36 9.20
C LEU A 79 -6.15 0.06 8.23
N VAL A 80 -6.94 1.09 7.92
CA VAL A 80 -8.01 1.01 6.92
C VAL A 80 -7.85 2.21 5.98
N SER A 81 -7.97 1.98 4.67
CA SER A 81 -7.95 3.06 3.67
C SER A 81 -9.16 3.98 3.87
N ALA A 82 -9.08 5.22 3.39
CA ALA A 82 -10.15 6.19 3.67
C ALA A 82 -11.49 5.82 3.03
N ASP A 83 -11.48 5.04 1.95
CA ASP A 83 -12.68 4.50 1.31
C ASP A 83 -13.12 3.14 1.88
N GLY A 84 -12.40 2.61 2.87
CA GLY A 84 -12.67 1.31 3.47
C GLY A 84 -12.37 0.11 2.58
N SER A 85 -11.79 0.29 1.39
CA SER A 85 -11.55 -0.80 0.44
C SER A 85 -10.39 -1.73 0.83
N THR A 86 -9.45 -1.22 1.63
CA THR A 86 -8.27 -1.96 2.05
C THR A 86 -8.13 -1.90 3.56
N MET A 87 -8.07 -3.07 4.19
CA MET A 87 -7.64 -3.21 5.58
C MET A 87 -6.26 -3.86 5.60
N VAL A 88 -5.37 -3.35 6.43
CA VAL A 88 -4.06 -3.92 6.74
C VAL A 88 -4.07 -4.34 8.20
N GLN A 89 -3.66 -5.56 8.48
CA GLN A 89 -3.43 -6.06 9.84
C GLN A 89 -2.00 -6.54 9.98
N VAL A 90 -1.36 -6.23 11.10
CA VAL A 90 -0.01 -6.64 11.43
C VAL A 90 0.00 -7.52 12.66
N GLU A 91 0.44 -8.75 12.48
CA GLU A 91 0.58 -9.72 13.56
C GLU A 91 2.04 -9.76 14.00
N HIS A 92 2.30 -9.46 15.28
CA HIS A 92 3.61 -9.61 15.88
C HIS A 92 3.68 -10.97 16.59
N GLY A 93 4.55 -11.85 16.10
CA GLY A 93 4.91 -13.11 16.75
C GLY A 93 6.41 -13.36 16.62
N ASP A 94 6.83 -14.61 16.45
CA ASP A 94 8.23 -14.94 16.10
C ASP A 94 8.69 -14.23 14.83
N GLN A 95 7.75 -13.93 13.93
CA GLN A 95 7.94 -13.14 12.73
C GLN A 95 6.76 -12.20 12.54
N THR A 96 7.03 -10.95 12.14
CA THR A 96 5.98 -10.01 11.75
C THR A 96 5.32 -10.50 10.46
N MET A 97 3.99 -10.63 10.49
CA MET A 97 3.17 -10.91 9.32
C MET A 97 2.28 -9.71 9.02
N ILE A 98 2.18 -9.33 7.75
CA ILE A 98 1.25 -8.31 7.26
C ILE A 98 0.17 -9.03 6.44
N THR A 99 -1.09 -8.79 6.79
CA THR A 99 -2.27 -9.32 6.11
C THR A 99 -3.05 -8.15 5.51
N LEU A 100 -3.48 -8.28 4.26
CA LEU A 100 -4.31 -7.31 3.56
C LEU A 100 -5.64 -7.95 3.16
N SER A 101 -6.72 -7.24 3.41
CA SER A 101 -8.08 -7.71 3.14
C SER A 101 -8.91 -6.67 2.38
N ASP A 102 -10.02 -7.13 1.80
CA ASP A 102 -11.06 -6.29 1.18
C ASP A 102 -11.90 -5.56 2.24
N GLY A 103 -11.36 -4.47 2.76
CA GLY A 103 -11.98 -3.71 3.85
C GLY A 103 -12.06 -4.46 5.17
N VAL A 104 -12.86 -3.91 6.08
CA VAL A 104 -12.97 -4.39 7.45
C VAL A 104 -13.76 -5.71 7.49
N GLY A 105 -13.11 -6.79 7.94
CA GLY A 105 -13.72 -8.12 7.99
C GLY A 105 -13.92 -8.79 6.62
N GLY A 106 -13.33 -8.22 5.56
CA GLY A 106 -13.38 -8.80 4.23
C GLY A 106 -12.45 -9.99 4.02
N ILE A 107 -12.45 -10.50 2.80
CA ILE A 107 -11.61 -11.63 2.38
C ILE A 107 -10.14 -11.19 2.40
N GLU A 108 -9.27 -12.02 2.97
CA GLU A 108 -7.81 -11.87 2.86
C GLU A 108 -7.40 -11.99 1.39
N ARG A 109 -6.80 -10.93 0.84
CA ARG A 109 -6.24 -10.89 -0.51
C ARG A 109 -4.79 -11.34 -0.54
N LEU A 110 -4.04 -10.94 0.48
CA LEU A 110 -2.59 -11.05 0.47
C LEU A 110 -2.07 -11.14 1.90
N ARG A 111 -1.05 -11.98 2.09
CA ARG A 111 -0.33 -12.09 3.36
C ARG A 111 1.15 -12.33 3.12
N PHE A 112 2.00 -11.51 3.74
CA PHE A 112 3.44 -11.55 3.50
C PHE A 112 4.28 -11.13 4.71
N ARG A 113 5.59 -11.36 4.60
CA ARG A 113 6.59 -10.95 5.59
C ARG A 113 7.33 -9.71 5.07
N PRO A 114 7.39 -8.59 5.82
CA PRO A 114 8.09 -7.37 5.39
C PRO A 114 9.62 -7.51 5.39
N GLY A 115 10.16 -8.64 5.83
CA GLY A 115 11.61 -8.94 5.84
C GLY A 115 12.35 -8.37 7.06
N ARG A 116 11.75 -7.42 7.79
CA ARG A 116 12.23 -6.87 9.06
C ARG A 116 11.06 -6.64 10.01
N PRO A 117 11.27 -6.59 11.33
CA PRO A 117 10.18 -6.26 12.26
C PRO A 117 9.71 -4.82 12.05
N VAL A 118 8.41 -4.59 12.19
CA VAL A 118 7.74 -3.32 11.88
C VAL A 118 7.30 -2.63 13.17
N HIS A 119 7.56 -1.33 13.31
CA HIS A 119 7.10 -0.49 14.43
C HIS A 119 6.08 0.57 14.05
N GLY A 120 6.13 1.06 12.81
CA GLY A 120 5.24 2.10 12.32
C GLY A 120 4.60 1.66 11.01
N LEU A 121 3.38 2.12 10.79
CA LEU A 121 2.57 1.75 9.64
C LEU A 121 1.84 2.98 9.12
N HIS A 122 1.82 3.17 7.81
CA HIS A 122 1.01 4.19 7.17
C HIS A 122 0.43 3.64 5.87
N LEU A 123 -0.89 3.71 5.72
CA LEU A 123 -1.60 3.26 4.52
C LEU A 123 -2.05 4.50 3.76
N SER A 124 -1.76 4.54 2.46
CA SER A 124 -2.25 5.64 1.61
C SER A 124 -3.77 5.72 1.65
N ARG A 125 -4.30 6.92 1.43
CA ARG A 125 -5.74 7.20 1.42
C ARG A 125 -6.50 6.26 0.48
N ASP A 126 -5.93 6.00 -0.69
CA ASP A 126 -6.47 5.11 -1.73
C ASP A 126 -6.21 3.61 -1.46
N GLY A 127 -5.52 3.26 -0.37
CA GLY A 127 -5.20 1.89 0.00
C GLY A 127 -4.17 1.19 -0.88
N ASN A 128 -3.60 1.85 -1.89
CA ASN A 128 -2.70 1.22 -2.87
C ASN A 128 -1.23 1.10 -2.39
N ARG A 129 -0.87 1.78 -1.30
CA ARG A 129 0.50 1.81 -0.79
C ARG A 129 0.53 1.65 0.72
N LEU A 130 1.37 0.75 1.20
CA LEU A 130 1.66 0.58 2.61
C LEU A 130 3.10 0.98 2.88
N VAL A 131 3.31 1.95 3.77
CA VAL A 131 4.62 2.30 4.32
C VAL A 131 4.77 1.60 5.65
N THR A 132 5.90 0.90 5.83
CA THR A 132 6.29 0.33 7.11
C THR A 132 7.56 1.01 7.58
N VAL A 133 7.67 1.25 8.89
CA VAL A 133 8.91 1.70 9.54
C VAL A 133 9.53 0.53 10.28
N GLY A 134 10.75 0.14 9.92
CA GLY A 134 11.48 -0.96 10.56
C GLY A 134 11.95 -0.62 11.97
N THR A 135 12.11 -1.64 12.82
CA THR A 135 12.69 -1.48 14.17
C THR A 135 14.09 -0.89 14.11
N MET A 136 14.29 0.21 14.84
CA MET A 136 15.62 0.58 15.29
C MET A 136 16.06 -0.36 16.41
N SER A 137 17.04 -1.21 16.13
CA SER A 137 17.75 -1.95 17.16
C SER A 137 18.95 -1.14 17.65
N CYS A 138 18.99 -0.84 18.94
CA CYS A 138 20.12 -0.20 19.60
C CYS A 138 20.93 -1.22 20.40
N GLY A 139 22.23 -1.32 20.10
CA GLY A 139 23.19 -2.15 20.82
C GLY A 139 24.37 -1.33 21.34
N ARG A 140 25.38 -2.01 21.91
CA ARG A 140 26.61 -1.37 22.41
C ARG A 140 27.39 -0.63 21.32
N SER A 141 27.22 -1.04 20.05
CA SER A 141 27.86 -0.43 18.88
C SER A 141 27.08 0.74 18.27
N GLY A 142 25.96 1.14 18.90
CA GLY A 142 25.06 2.17 18.40
C GLY A 142 23.72 1.62 17.94
N CYS A 143 22.92 2.49 17.33
CA CYS A 143 21.61 2.16 16.79
C CYS A 143 21.68 1.94 15.27
N THR A 144 20.88 0.99 14.80
CA THR A 144 20.63 0.83 13.35
C THR A 144 19.81 2.00 12.82
N ALA A 145 20.06 2.39 11.56
CA ALA A 145 19.29 3.44 10.90
C ALA A 145 17.81 3.04 10.81
N ALA A 146 16.92 4.02 10.87
CA ALA A 146 15.52 3.79 10.57
C ALA A 146 15.37 3.52 9.06
N GLU A 147 14.48 2.61 8.71
CA GLU A 147 14.20 2.26 7.32
C GLU A 147 12.68 2.33 7.08
N TRP A 148 12.29 3.11 6.07
CA TRP A 148 10.94 3.16 5.55
C TRP A 148 10.88 2.28 4.31
N THR A 149 10.01 1.28 4.31
CA THR A 149 9.75 0.44 3.13
C THR A 149 8.35 0.71 2.62
N VAL A 150 8.22 1.00 1.33
CA VAL A 150 6.94 1.20 0.65
C VAL A 150 6.60 -0.06 -0.14
N PHE A 151 5.44 -0.63 0.15
CA PHE A 151 4.88 -1.80 -0.53
C PHE A 151 3.72 -1.39 -1.43
N ASP A 152 3.59 -2.06 -2.57
CA ASP A 152 2.34 -2.10 -3.34
C ASP A 152 1.37 -3.05 -2.62
N THR A 153 0.16 -2.61 -2.34
CA THR A 153 -0.82 -3.43 -1.61
C THR A 153 -1.56 -4.43 -2.51
N GLY A 154 -1.41 -4.33 -3.83
CA GLY A 154 -1.99 -5.27 -4.79
C GLY A 154 -1.31 -6.65 -4.76
N ASP A 155 0.01 -6.69 -4.53
CA ASP A 155 0.79 -7.93 -4.56
C ASP A 155 1.88 -8.04 -3.46
N GLY A 156 2.09 -6.99 -2.66
CA GLY A 156 3.06 -6.97 -1.57
C GLY A 156 4.51 -6.76 -2.00
N HIS A 157 4.76 -6.39 -3.26
CA HIS A 157 6.13 -6.10 -3.69
C HIS A 157 6.62 -4.76 -3.16
N VAL A 158 7.94 -4.65 -2.98
CA VAL A 158 8.56 -3.41 -2.52
C VAL A 158 8.72 -2.44 -3.67
N ILE A 159 8.10 -1.26 -3.55
CA ILE A 159 8.23 -0.14 -4.48
C ILE A 159 9.50 0.65 -4.18
N SER A 160 9.76 0.94 -2.89
CA SER A 160 10.87 1.81 -2.49
C SER A 160 11.36 1.48 -1.07
N ARG A 161 12.63 1.84 -0.81
CA ARG A 161 13.23 1.86 0.53
C ARG A 161 13.94 3.18 0.74
N VAL A 162 13.76 3.77 1.91
CA VAL A 162 14.44 4.98 2.33
C VAL A 162 15.11 4.70 3.67
N GLU A 163 16.41 4.93 3.73
CA GLU A 163 17.15 4.92 4.99
C GLU A 163 17.19 6.35 5.54
N GLY A 164 17.02 6.51 6.85
CA GLY A 164 17.12 7.80 7.50
C GLY A 164 17.84 7.70 8.83
N ASP A 165 18.22 8.86 9.34
CA ASP A 165 18.83 8.93 10.67
C ASP A 165 17.79 8.63 11.76
N THR A 166 18.29 8.30 12.94
CA THR A 166 17.47 7.88 14.08
C THR A 166 16.65 9.02 14.68
N HIS A 167 16.79 10.26 14.22
CA HIS A 167 16.17 11.44 14.83
C HIS A 167 14.73 11.70 14.34
N GLY A 168 14.25 10.94 13.34
CA GLY A 168 12.87 10.99 12.83
C GLY A 168 11.96 9.84 13.31
N TYR A 169 12.37 9.11 14.35
CA TYR A 169 11.63 7.93 14.81
C TYR A 169 10.28 8.34 15.43
N GLY A 170 9.18 7.85 14.86
CA GLY A 170 7.92 7.75 15.60
C GLY A 170 6.81 8.73 15.25
N SER A 171 6.72 9.26 14.04
CA SER A 171 5.47 9.92 13.65
C SER A 171 5.02 9.57 12.24
N ASP A 172 3.89 8.85 12.16
CA ASP A 172 3.12 8.63 10.93
C ASP A 172 2.80 9.95 10.21
N SER A 173 2.88 11.08 10.92
CA SER A 173 2.76 12.44 10.39
C SER A 173 3.88 12.87 9.44
N LEU A 174 4.97 12.10 9.32
CA LEU A 174 6.04 12.36 8.34
C LEU A 174 5.70 11.83 6.95
N VAL A 175 4.68 10.99 6.81
CA VAL A 175 4.27 10.46 5.51
C VAL A 175 3.06 11.26 5.03
N ASP A 176 3.09 11.76 3.79
CA ASP A 176 1.90 12.39 3.23
C ASP A 176 0.74 11.38 3.11
N PRO A 177 -0.53 11.83 3.11
CA PRO A 177 -1.68 10.92 3.07
C PRO A 177 -1.76 10.00 1.85
N GLU A 178 -1.00 10.27 0.79
CA GLU A 178 -0.96 9.45 -0.42
C GLU A 178 0.23 8.48 -0.43
N ALA A 179 1.02 8.45 0.65
CA ALA A 179 2.30 7.73 0.74
C ALA A 179 3.23 8.04 -0.46
N ARG A 180 3.30 9.31 -0.86
CA ARG A 180 4.17 9.76 -1.99
C ARG A 180 5.39 10.53 -1.53
N ARG A 181 5.31 11.17 -0.37
CA ARG A 181 6.38 11.99 0.20
C ARG A 181 6.62 11.59 1.65
N LEU A 182 7.89 11.55 2.01
CA LEU A 182 8.37 11.45 3.37
C LEU A 182 9.00 12.79 3.73
N TYR A 183 8.53 13.40 4.80
CA TYR A 183 9.04 14.64 5.34
C TYR A 183 10.03 14.35 6.46
N GLN A 184 11.03 15.22 6.60
CA GLN A 184 11.93 15.21 7.76
C GLN A 184 11.69 16.48 8.56
N LEU A 185 11.44 16.33 9.86
CA LEU A 185 11.42 17.49 10.76
C LEU A 185 12.87 17.88 11.05
N ILE A 186 13.23 19.11 10.70
CA ILE A 186 14.53 19.68 11.05
C ILE A 186 14.30 20.46 12.35
N PRO A 187 14.81 19.97 13.50
CA PRO A 187 14.63 20.68 14.76
C PRO A 187 15.40 22.00 14.69
N ILE A 188 14.69 23.11 14.84
CA ILE A 188 15.31 24.43 14.98
C ILE A 188 15.87 24.50 16.40
N ARG A 189 17.19 24.63 16.53
CA ARG A 189 17.81 24.85 17.85
C ARG A 189 17.48 26.28 18.29
N GLY A 190 17.23 26.50 19.58
CA GLY A 190 16.64 27.75 20.10
C GLY A 190 17.43 29.05 19.85
N ASP A 191 18.65 28.95 19.32
CA ASP A 191 19.52 30.04 18.88
C ASP A 191 19.62 30.19 17.35
N GLU A 192 19.10 29.24 16.57
CA GLU A 192 19.01 29.31 15.12
C GLU A 192 17.75 30.08 14.71
N ALA A 193 17.93 31.12 13.89
CA ALA A 193 16.78 31.80 13.28
C ALA A 193 15.97 30.79 12.46
N GLU A 194 14.63 30.85 12.56
CA GLU A 194 13.78 30.08 11.68
C GLU A 194 14.19 30.37 10.22
N GLY A 195 14.64 29.33 9.52
CA GLY A 195 14.93 29.44 8.09
C GLY A 195 13.66 29.79 7.31
N PRO A 196 13.78 30.26 6.06
CA PRO A 196 12.60 30.49 5.24
C PRO A 196 11.76 29.21 5.14
N TRP A 197 10.46 29.32 5.45
CA TRP A 197 9.50 28.27 5.19
C TRP A 197 9.50 27.93 3.68
N PRO A 198 9.57 26.65 3.30
CA PRO A 198 9.48 26.25 1.90
C PRO A 198 8.11 26.53 1.28
#